data_AF-A0A3N5YMS4-F1
#
_entry.id   AF-A0A3N5YMS4-F1
#
_cell.length_a   1.000
_cell.length_b   1.000
_cell.length_c   1.000
_cell.angle_alpha   90.00
_cell.angle_beta   90.00
_cell.angle_gamma   90.00
#
_symmetry.space_group_name_H-M   'P 1'
#
loop_
_entity.id
_entity.type
_entity.pdbx_description
1 polymer ?
#
loop_
_entity_poly.entity_id
_entity_poly.type
_entity_poly.pdbx_seq_one_letter_code
_entity_poly.pdbx_strand_id
1 'polypeptide(L)'
;SFVYDIADLYKVEVRELGEQLGIPRDLVWRHPFPGPGLGVRLLCSKGAEDRAGFAEMGAPVARIAAEYGVSASLLPIRSVGVKADLRSYEHPVLLHGDAPWDRLLEAAGQIFKQVPGINRCVWNLGPTLPALARPVAATVTADRLDLLREADALVMDGLRRHGIYDRIWQCPTVLVPLHFDGRGSEFVIVRPIHSERAMTATPAALPPALLDELRRDILALPKVSGLAIDVTTKPPGTIEWE
;
A
#
# COMPACT_ATOMS: atom_id res chain seq x y z
N SER A 1 -3.61 -4.72 -39.45
CA SER A 1 -4.47 -3.78 -38.71
C SER A 1 -4.83 -4.43 -37.39
N PHE A 2 -4.49 -3.82 -36.26
CA PHE A 2 -5.01 -4.28 -34.97
C PHE A 2 -6.44 -3.75 -34.85
N VAL A 3 -7.41 -4.66 -34.71
CA VAL A 3 -8.82 -4.32 -34.43
C VAL A 3 -8.98 -4.34 -32.92
N TYR A 4 -9.34 -3.19 -32.34
CA TYR A 4 -9.67 -3.08 -30.92
C TYR A 4 -11.20 -3.01 -30.80
N ASP A 5 -11.84 -4.17 -30.65
CA ASP A 5 -13.31 -4.37 -30.70
C ASP A 5 -14.10 -3.70 -29.54
N ILE A 6 -13.39 -3.06 -28.62
CA ILE A 6 -13.94 -2.37 -27.45
C ILE A 6 -13.48 -0.90 -27.35
N ALA A 7 -12.84 -0.37 -28.40
CA ALA A 7 -12.25 0.97 -28.38
C ALA A 7 -13.30 2.08 -28.19
N ASP A 8 -14.54 1.83 -28.61
CA ASP A 8 -15.65 2.78 -28.54
C ASP A 8 -16.49 2.66 -27.27
N LEU A 9 -16.16 1.72 -26.37
CA LEU A 9 -16.90 1.46 -25.13
C LEU A 9 -16.18 2.04 -23.90
N TYR A 10 -16.95 2.68 -23.03
CA TYR A 10 -16.51 3.07 -21.69
C TYR A 10 -16.35 1.84 -20.79
N LYS A 11 -15.53 1.96 -19.73
CA LYS A 11 -15.23 0.83 -18.80
C LYS A 11 -16.47 0.14 -18.22
N VAL A 12 -17.55 0.88 -17.98
CA VAL A 12 -18.80 0.32 -17.44
C VAL A 12 -19.53 -0.49 -18.53
N GLU A 13 -19.56 0.01 -19.76
CA GLU A 13 -20.18 -0.65 -20.90
C GLU A 13 -19.46 -1.95 -21.28
N VAL A 14 -18.12 -1.97 -21.17
CA VAL A 14 -17.34 -3.21 -21.33
C VAL A 14 -17.71 -4.25 -20.28
N ARG A 15 -18.02 -3.81 -19.05
CA ARG A 15 -18.43 -4.72 -17.97
C ARG A 15 -19.83 -5.26 -18.21
N GLU A 16 -20.79 -4.40 -18.52
CA GLU A 16 -22.16 -4.80 -18.83
C GLU A 16 -22.21 -5.75 -20.04
N LEU A 17 -21.42 -5.47 -21.08
CA LEU A 17 -21.27 -6.37 -22.23
C LEU A 17 -20.70 -7.73 -21.82
N GLY A 18 -19.69 -7.76 -20.95
CA GLY A 18 -19.14 -9.01 -20.42
C GLY A 18 -20.18 -9.87 -19.71
N GLU A 19 -21.05 -9.26 -18.90
CA GLU A 19 -22.17 -9.97 -18.26
C GLU A 19 -23.20 -10.48 -19.28
N GLN A 20 -23.53 -9.69 -20.30
CA GLN A 20 -24.44 -10.09 -21.37
C GLN A 20 -23.90 -11.26 -22.20
N LEU A 21 -22.57 -11.36 -22.32
CA LEU A 21 -21.88 -12.48 -22.96
C LEU A 21 -21.77 -13.72 -22.06
N GLY A 22 -22.34 -13.69 -20.85
CA GLY A 22 -22.33 -14.81 -19.90
C GLY A 22 -21.03 -14.96 -19.12
N ILE A 23 -20.15 -13.96 -19.12
CA ILE A 23 -18.94 -13.97 -18.28
C ILE A 23 -19.36 -13.76 -16.82
N PRO A 24 -18.89 -14.59 -15.88
CA PRO A 24 -19.18 -14.43 -14.46
C PRO A 24 -18.89 -13.00 -13.95
N ARG A 25 -19.83 -12.44 -13.19
CA ARG A 25 -19.77 -11.07 -12.66
C ARG A 25 -18.48 -10.79 -11.88
N ASP A 26 -18.04 -11.75 -11.08
CA ASP A 26 -16.82 -11.66 -10.28
C ASP A 26 -15.53 -11.52 -11.12
N LEU A 27 -15.52 -12.05 -12.35
CA LEU A 27 -14.43 -11.88 -13.30
C LEU A 27 -14.48 -10.50 -13.97
N VAL A 28 -15.68 -10.08 -14.39
CA VAL A 28 -15.90 -8.81 -15.09
C VAL A 28 -15.64 -7.60 -14.19
N TRP A 29 -16.04 -7.71 -12.91
CA TRP A 29 -15.95 -6.62 -11.95
C TRP A 29 -14.68 -6.61 -11.12
N ARG A 30 -13.74 -7.52 -11.40
CA ARG A 30 -12.49 -7.63 -10.67
C ARG A 30 -11.73 -6.30 -10.62
N HIS A 31 -11.03 -6.07 -9.50
CA HIS A 31 -10.11 -4.94 -9.37
C HIS A 31 -9.11 -4.94 -10.52
N PRO A 32 -8.73 -3.75 -11.05
CA PRO A 32 -7.67 -3.66 -12.03
C PRO A 32 -6.39 -4.33 -11.53
N PHE A 33 -5.78 -5.13 -12.39
CA PHE A 33 -4.51 -5.77 -12.12
C PHE A 33 -3.46 -5.23 -13.11
N PRO A 34 -2.29 -4.78 -12.65
CA PRO A 34 -1.30 -4.16 -13.53
C PRO A 34 -0.73 -5.17 -14.53
N GLY A 35 -0.33 -4.71 -15.71
CA GLY A 35 0.26 -5.57 -16.76
C GLY A 35 1.46 -6.40 -16.30
N PRO A 36 2.44 -5.81 -15.58
CA PRO A 36 3.54 -6.57 -14.97
C PRO A 36 3.14 -7.45 -13.76
N GLY A 37 1.87 -7.44 -13.38
CA GLY A 37 1.29 -8.23 -12.30
C GLY A 37 1.90 -7.97 -10.94
N LEU A 38 2.23 -9.04 -10.20
CA LEU A 38 2.80 -8.94 -8.85
C LEU A 38 4.20 -8.31 -8.81
N GLY A 39 4.88 -8.18 -9.96
CA GLY A 39 6.22 -7.59 -10.03
C GLY A 39 6.30 -6.16 -9.52
N VAL A 40 5.21 -5.38 -9.64
CA VAL A 40 5.13 -3.98 -9.15
C VAL A 40 4.61 -3.85 -7.71
N ARG A 41 4.36 -5.00 -7.07
CA ARG A 41 3.88 -5.14 -5.69
C ARG A 41 4.89 -5.87 -4.80
N LEU A 42 6.03 -6.27 -5.34
CA LEU A 42 7.07 -7.00 -4.65
C LEU A 42 8.36 -6.20 -4.71
N LEU A 43 8.63 -5.46 -3.64
CA LEU A 43 9.84 -4.66 -3.57
C LEU A 43 11.05 -5.57 -3.43
N CYS A 44 12.14 -5.16 -4.10
CA CYS A 44 13.43 -5.82 -4.02
C CYS A 44 14.44 -4.88 -3.36
N SER A 45 15.40 -5.44 -2.63
CA SER A 45 16.44 -4.69 -1.95
C SER A 45 17.76 -5.44 -1.96
N LYS A 46 18.86 -4.70 -1.96
CA LYS A 46 20.21 -5.25 -1.73
C LYS A 46 20.53 -5.42 -0.25
N GLY A 47 19.60 -5.09 0.65
CA GLY A 47 19.79 -5.10 2.11
C GLY A 47 20.53 -3.88 2.66
N ALA A 48 20.90 -2.92 1.80
CA ALA A 48 21.50 -1.67 2.21
C ALA A 48 20.42 -0.70 2.72
N GLU A 49 20.69 -0.05 3.85
CA GLU A 49 19.85 1.03 4.38
C GLU A 49 20.04 2.31 3.56
N ASP A 50 18.94 2.91 3.11
CA ASP A 50 18.95 4.28 2.59
C ASP A 50 18.42 5.23 3.67
N ARG A 51 19.31 6.03 4.26
CA ARG A 51 18.97 7.03 5.28
C ARG A 51 19.25 8.45 4.82
N ALA A 52 19.40 8.67 3.51
CA ALA A 52 19.75 10.00 3.01
C ALA A 52 18.63 11.01 3.34
N GLY A 53 18.98 12.08 4.05
CA GLY A 53 18.03 13.10 4.51
C GLY A 53 17.35 12.81 5.85
N PHE A 54 17.66 11.69 6.53
CA PHE A 54 16.98 11.34 7.79
C PHE A 54 17.23 12.35 8.91
N ALA A 55 18.42 12.93 8.97
CA ALA A 55 18.78 13.91 10.00
C ALA A 55 17.92 15.17 9.88
N GLU A 56 17.63 15.61 8.65
CA GLU A 56 16.81 16.77 8.36
C GLU A 56 15.31 16.47 8.47
N MET A 57 14.86 15.29 8.04
CA MET A 57 13.43 14.92 8.02
C MET A 57 12.91 14.45 9.38
N GLY A 58 13.76 13.81 10.19
CA GLY A 58 13.33 13.06 11.38
C GLY A 58 12.59 13.91 12.40
N ALA A 59 13.17 15.04 12.83
CA ALA A 59 12.56 15.92 13.83
C ALA A 59 11.26 16.58 13.31
N PRO A 60 11.20 17.13 12.08
CA PRO A 60 9.94 17.61 11.49
C PRO A 60 8.84 16.55 11.44
N VAL A 61 9.14 15.34 10.97
CA VAL A 61 8.17 14.24 10.87
C VAL A 61 7.64 13.85 12.25
N ALA A 62 8.52 13.67 13.23
CA ALA A 62 8.12 13.32 14.60
C ALA A 62 7.23 14.40 15.23
N ARG A 63 7.58 15.67 15.05
CA ARG A 63 6.78 16.80 15.56
C ARG A 63 5.39 16.85 14.93
N ILE A 64 5.30 16.78 13.60
CA ILE A 64 4.02 16.81 12.89
C ILE A 64 3.16 15.63 13.34
N ALA A 65 3.69 14.41 13.36
CA ALA A 65 2.96 13.22 13.80
C ALA A 65 2.37 13.38 15.22
N ALA A 66 3.17 13.92 16.14
CA ALA A 66 2.76 14.12 17.54
C ALA A 66 1.56 15.08 17.69
N GLU A 67 1.43 16.11 16.83
CA GLU A 67 0.28 17.03 16.81
C GLU A 67 -1.05 16.31 16.49
N TYR A 68 -0.96 15.16 15.81
CA TYR A 68 -2.11 14.32 15.43
C TYR A 68 -2.27 13.08 16.32
N GLY A 69 -1.50 12.98 17.42
CA GLY A 69 -1.64 11.91 18.40
C GLY A 69 -1.00 10.58 17.99
N VAL A 70 -0.12 10.58 16.98
CA VAL A 70 0.64 9.40 16.55
C VAL A 70 2.14 9.66 16.66
N SER A 71 2.94 8.60 16.75
CA SER A 71 4.39 8.69 16.54
C SER A 71 4.74 8.26 15.12
N ALA A 72 5.96 8.58 14.68
CA ALA A 72 6.37 8.30 13.31
C ALA A 72 7.83 7.87 13.23
N SER A 73 8.11 6.93 12.33
CA SER A 73 9.44 6.42 12.01
C SER A 73 9.69 6.52 10.51
N LEU A 74 10.85 7.02 10.10
CA LEU A 74 11.28 6.99 8.70
C LEU A 74 11.66 5.55 8.30
N LEU A 75 11.18 5.06 7.15
CA LEU A 75 11.58 3.76 6.62
C LEU A 75 12.80 3.90 5.70
N PRO A 76 13.89 3.15 5.93
CA PRO A 76 15.15 3.31 5.20
C PRO A 76 15.16 2.62 3.84
N ILE A 77 14.07 2.82 3.09
CA ILE A 77 13.85 2.35 1.73
C ILE A 77 13.31 3.51 0.90
N ARG A 78 13.28 3.32 -0.42
CA ARG A 78 12.59 4.21 -1.35
C ARG A 78 11.34 3.53 -1.87
N SER A 79 10.32 4.32 -2.15
CA SER A 79 9.15 3.87 -2.91
C SER A 79 8.87 4.82 -4.05
N VAL A 80 8.14 4.38 -5.07
CA VAL A 80 7.76 5.27 -6.18
C VAL A 80 6.69 6.28 -5.79
N GLY A 81 6.87 7.53 -6.20
CA GLY A 81 5.90 8.63 -6.14
C GLY A 81 5.78 9.36 -7.49
N VAL A 82 4.94 10.39 -7.50
CA VAL A 82 4.79 11.31 -8.64
C VAL A 82 4.87 12.75 -8.18
N LYS A 83 5.73 13.55 -8.83
CA LYS A 83 5.86 15.00 -8.60
C LYS A 83 5.96 15.71 -9.95
N ALA A 84 5.04 16.65 -10.20
CA ALA A 84 4.97 17.38 -11.47
C ALA A 84 5.06 16.45 -12.70
N ASP A 85 4.25 15.38 -12.70
CA ASP A 85 4.19 14.34 -13.73
C ASP A 85 5.47 13.51 -13.95
N LEU A 86 6.51 13.74 -13.15
CA LEU A 86 7.73 12.94 -13.13
C LEU A 86 7.70 11.89 -12.02
N ARG A 87 8.30 10.75 -12.31
CA ARG A 87 8.50 9.67 -11.34
C ARG A 87 9.54 10.11 -10.30
N SER A 88 9.22 9.95 -9.02
CA SER A 88 10.12 10.24 -7.91
C SER A 88 10.33 9.00 -7.03
N TYR A 89 11.46 8.94 -6.32
CA TYR A 89 11.75 7.88 -5.36
C TYR A 89 12.14 8.50 -4.02
N GLU A 90 11.28 8.33 -3.04
CA GLU A 90 11.32 9.05 -1.77
C GLU A 90 11.02 8.11 -0.60
N HIS A 91 11.28 8.59 0.61
CA HIS A 91 11.16 7.77 1.81
C HIS A 91 9.71 7.65 2.26
N PRO A 92 9.28 6.43 2.63
CA PRO A 92 8.05 6.25 3.39
C PRO A 92 8.21 6.60 4.87
N VAL A 93 7.10 6.98 5.49
CA VAL A 93 6.94 7.13 6.94
C VAL A 93 6.01 6.04 7.46
N LEU A 94 6.40 5.40 8.55
CA LEU A 94 5.55 4.50 9.34
C LEU A 94 4.96 5.27 10.51
N LEU A 95 3.64 5.41 10.53
CA LEU A 95 2.88 6.00 11.63
C LEU A 95 2.50 4.91 12.64
N HIS A 96 2.63 5.21 13.93
CA HIS A 96 2.30 4.31 15.02
C HIS A 96 1.35 4.96 16.02
N GLY A 97 0.47 4.13 16.60
CA GLY A 97 -0.54 4.56 17.56
C GLY A 97 -1.94 4.47 16.98
N ASP A 98 -2.92 4.62 17.86
CA ASP A 98 -4.33 4.58 17.54
C ASP A 98 -4.85 6.01 17.43
N ALA A 99 -5.18 6.42 16.22
CA ALA A 99 -5.79 7.71 15.94
C ALA A 99 -7.00 7.53 15.01
N PRO A 100 -8.01 8.41 15.11
CA PRO A 100 -9.09 8.47 14.13
C PRO A 100 -8.56 8.55 12.69
N TRP A 101 -9.29 7.94 11.75
CA TRP A 101 -8.87 7.84 10.35
C TRP A 101 -8.58 9.21 9.70
N ASP A 102 -9.44 10.19 9.95
CA ASP A 102 -9.27 11.57 9.51
C ASP A 102 -7.96 12.19 10.04
N ARG A 103 -7.65 11.98 11.32
CA ARG A 103 -6.39 12.45 11.93
C ARG A 103 -5.15 11.80 11.29
N LEU A 104 -5.22 10.52 10.93
CA LEU A 104 -4.14 9.83 10.19
C LEU A 104 -3.92 10.46 8.80
N LEU A 105 -5.00 10.74 8.08
CA LEU A 105 -4.94 11.39 6.76
C LEU A 105 -4.40 12.82 6.85
N GLU A 106 -4.82 13.58 7.86
CA GLU A 106 -4.33 14.94 8.10
C GLU A 106 -2.83 14.94 8.43
N ALA A 107 -2.39 14.04 9.30
CA ALA A 107 -0.97 13.87 9.63
C ALA A 107 -0.14 13.58 8.38
N ALA A 108 -0.57 12.61 7.56
CA ALA A 108 0.09 12.27 6.30
C ALA A 108 0.14 13.48 5.35
N GLY A 109 -0.99 14.20 5.19
CA GLY A 109 -1.08 15.41 4.36
C GLY A 109 -0.12 16.51 4.81
N GLN A 110 0.00 16.76 6.12
CA GLN A 110 0.96 17.74 6.64
C GLN A 110 2.40 17.31 6.43
N ILE A 111 2.72 16.03 6.63
CA ILE A 111 4.05 15.49 6.37
C ILE A 111 4.44 15.72 4.91
N PHE A 112 3.58 15.37 3.95
CA PHE A 112 3.86 15.57 2.52
C PHE A 112 4.04 17.04 2.14
N LYS A 113 3.27 17.92 2.77
CA LYS A 113 3.33 19.37 2.50
C LYS A 113 4.59 20.02 3.05
N GLN A 114 5.04 19.59 4.23
CA GLN A 114 6.06 20.30 5.00
C GLN A 114 7.44 19.64 4.97
N VAL A 115 7.53 18.35 4.65
CA VAL A 115 8.78 17.58 4.68
C VAL A 115 9.12 17.06 3.27
N PRO A 116 10.01 17.75 2.55
CA PRO A 116 10.54 17.24 1.28
C PRO A 116 11.24 15.88 1.46
N GLY A 117 11.20 15.03 0.43
CA GLY A 117 11.80 13.70 0.49
C GLY A 117 10.89 12.59 1.03
N ILE A 118 9.63 12.91 1.36
CA ILE A 118 8.60 11.95 1.76
C ILE A 118 7.49 11.84 0.69
N ASN A 119 7.16 10.61 0.29
CA ASN A 119 6.08 10.34 -0.68
C ASN A 119 5.05 9.31 -0.21
N ARG A 120 5.26 8.67 0.95
CA ARG A 120 4.32 7.69 1.54
C ARG A 120 4.20 7.89 3.03
N CYS A 121 3.00 7.70 3.54
CA CYS A 121 2.73 7.42 4.94
C CYS A 121 1.94 6.12 5.02
N VAL A 122 2.39 5.19 5.86
CA VAL A 122 1.70 3.93 6.14
C VAL A 122 1.42 3.82 7.63
N TRP A 123 0.23 3.39 8.00
CA TRP A 123 -0.21 3.24 9.39
C TRP A 123 0.00 1.81 9.86
N ASN A 124 0.82 1.63 10.89
CA ASN A 124 1.17 0.34 11.47
C ASN A 124 -0.06 -0.33 12.12
N LEU A 125 -0.42 -1.52 11.64
CA LEU A 125 -1.38 -2.42 12.29
C LEU A 125 -0.70 -3.53 13.10
N GLY A 126 0.62 -3.65 13.01
CA GLY A 126 1.40 -4.60 13.79
C GLY A 126 1.48 -4.23 15.27
N PRO A 127 2.15 -5.06 16.09
CA PRO A 127 2.50 -4.69 17.45
C PRO A 127 3.25 -3.35 17.49
N THR A 128 3.26 -2.68 18.65
CA THR A 128 4.12 -1.51 18.87
C THR A 128 5.57 -1.95 18.70
N LEU A 129 6.24 -1.47 17.65
CA LEU A 129 7.60 -1.88 17.28
C LEU A 129 8.63 -0.98 17.97
N PRO A 130 9.42 -1.50 18.94
CA PRO A 130 10.56 -0.79 19.50
C PRO A 130 11.77 -0.82 18.55
N ALA A 131 11.89 0.23 17.74
CA ALA A 131 13.14 0.72 17.13
C ALA A 131 13.76 -0.05 15.94
N LEU A 132 13.64 0.61 14.78
CA LEU A 132 14.50 0.53 13.60
C LEU A 132 14.14 -0.55 12.56
N ALA A 133 13.34 -0.15 11.57
CA ALA A 133 13.21 -0.90 10.33
C ALA A 133 14.58 -1.10 9.66
N ARG A 134 14.87 -2.31 9.19
CA ARG A 134 16.09 -2.67 8.46
C ARG A 134 15.74 -3.38 7.15
N PRO A 135 16.21 -2.90 5.98
CA PRO A 135 16.02 -3.60 4.72
C PRO A 135 16.76 -4.92 4.72
N VAL A 136 16.13 -5.94 4.17
CA VAL A 136 16.72 -7.27 3.98
C VAL A 136 17.06 -7.44 2.50
N ALA A 137 18.18 -8.09 2.20
CA ALA A 137 18.50 -8.43 0.83
C ALA A 137 17.47 -9.43 0.28
N ALA A 138 16.74 -9.04 -0.75
CA ALA A 138 15.68 -9.84 -1.34
C ALA A 138 15.46 -9.48 -2.81
N THR A 139 15.26 -10.50 -3.63
CA THR A 139 14.94 -10.41 -5.05
C THR A 139 13.59 -11.07 -5.32
N VAL A 140 13.16 -11.10 -6.59
CA VAL A 140 11.98 -11.87 -6.98
C VAL A 140 12.30 -13.36 -6.89
N THR A 141 11.59 -14.09 -6.02
CA THR A 141 11.70 -15.55 -5.89
C THR A 141 10.31 -16.17 -5.85
N ALA A 142 10.20 -17.48 -6.13
CA ALA A 142 8.94 -18.21 -6.05
C ALA A 142 8.31 -18.08 -4.65
N ASP A 143 9.07 -18.36 -3.60
CA ASP A 143 8.64 -18.22 -2.20
C ASP A 143 8.04 -16.85 -1.86
N ARG A 144 8.69 -15.76 -2.32
CA ARG A 144 8.21 -14.40 -2.02
C ARG A 144 6.96 -14.07 -2.84
N LEU A 145 6.89 -14.55 -4.08
CA LEU A 145 5.67 -14.41 -4.89
C LEU A 145 4.51 -15.21 -4.30
N ASP A 146 4.76 -16.40 -3.75
CA ASP A 146 3.74 -17.22 -3.12
C ASP A 146 3.23 -16.58 -1.83
N LEU A 147 4.14 -16.05 -0.99
CA LEU A 147 3.76 -15.26 0.18
C LEU A 147 2.91 -14.03 -0.19
N LEU A 148 3.31 -13.31 -1.24
CA LEU A 148 2.54 -12.16 -1.72
C LEU A 148 1.16 -12.59 -2.26
N ARG A 149 1.04 -13.71 -2.97
CA ARG A 149 -0.24 -14.25 -3.43
C ARG A 149 -1.15 -14.62 -2.26
N GLU A 150 -0.59 -15.25 -1.24
CA GLU A 150 -1.34 -15.64 -0.04
C GLU A 150 -1.83 -14.42 0.73
N ALA A 151 -0.96 -13.42 0.95
CA ALA A 151 -1.35 -12.16 1.57
C ALA A 151 -2.42 -11.41 0.76
N ASP A 152 -2.28 -11.35 -0.57
CA ASP A 152 -3.27 -10.70 -1.44
C ASP A 152 -4.62 -11.44 -1.42
N ALA A 153 -4.61 -12.78 -1.40
CA ALA A 153 -5.84 -13.56 -1.27
C ALA A 153 -6.57 -13.27 0.04
N LEU A 154 -5.86 -13.20 1.17
CA LEU A 154 -6.44 -12.82 2.47
C LEU A 154 -7.10 -11.44 2.42
N VAL A 155 -6.43 -10.45 1.80
CA VAL A 155 -6.98 -9.11 1.61
C VAL A 155 -8.24 -9.15 0.75
N MET A 156 -8.16 -9.74 -0.44
CA MET A 156 -9.28 -9.78 -1.39
C MET A 156 -10.50 -10.50 -0.82
N ASP A 157 -10.28 -11.62 -0.13
CA ASP A 157 -11.36 -12.38 0.48
C ASP A 157 -11.95 -11.66 1.69
N GLY A 158 -11.13 -10.97 2.48
CA GLY A 158 -11.61 -10.09 3.55
C GLY A 158 -12.50 -8.96 2.99
N LEU A 159 -12.09 -8.30 1.91
CA LEU A 159 -12.90 -7.28 1.25
C LEU A 159 -14.26 -7.82 0.78
N ARG A 160 -14.30 -9.06 0.25
CA ARG A 160 -15.54 -9.73 -0.18
C ARG A 160 -16.42 -10.12 1.00
N ARG A 161 -15.85 -10.78 2.02
CA ARG A 161 -16.56 -11.21 3.24
C ARG A 161 -17.23 -10.03 3.95
N HIS A 162 -16.58 -8.87 3.97
CA HIS A 162 -17.09 -7.65 4.59
C HIS A 162 -17.93 -6.79 3.64
N GLY A 163 -18.18 -7.24 2.39
CA GLY A 163 -19.08 -6.57 1.44
C GLY A 163 -18.59 -5.21 0.94
N ILE A 164 -17.28 -4.96 0.94
CA ILE A 164 -16.69 -3.68 0.52
C ILE A 164 -15.81 -3.78 -0.72
N TYR A 165 -15.62 -5.00 -1.27
CA TYR A 165 -14.82 -5.22 -2.46
C TYR A 165 -15.18 -4.29 -3.62
N ASP A 166 -16.48 -4.14 -3.93
CA ASP A 166 -16.96 -3.28 -5.01
C ASP A 166 -16.94 -1.78 -4.67
N ARG A 167 -16.78 -1.43 -3.39
CA ARG A 167 -16.68 -0.03 -2.92
C ARG A 167 -15.26 0.51 -3.01
N ILE A 168 -14.27 -0.38 -2.98
CA ILE A 168 -12.86 -0.05 -3.15
C ILE A 168 -12.52 -0.16 -4.64
N TRP A 169 -11.90 0.87 -5.20
CA TRP A 169 -11.56 0.88 -6.63
C TRP A 169 -10.43 -0.11 -6.94
N GLN A 170 -9.40 -0.13 -6.08
CA GLN A 170 -8.33 -1.12 -6.10
C GLN A 170 -7.72 -1.24 -4.70
N CYS A 171 -7.20 -2.41 -4.35
CA CYS A 171 -6.50 -2.61 -3.09
C CYS A 171 -5.18 -3.37 -3.30
N PRO A 172 -4.10 -2.73 -3.80
CA PRO A 172 -2.82 -3.42 -3.91
C PRO A 172 -2.31 -3.93 -2.56
N THR A 173 -1.98 -5.22 -2.51
CA THR A 173 -1.18 -5.81 -1.43
C THR A 173 0.28 -5.78 -1.86
N VAL A 174 1.15 -5.23 -1.02
CA VAL A 174 2.57 -5.01 -1.34
C VAL A 174 3.44 -5.74 -0.33
N LEU A 175 4.47 -6.42 -0.81
CA LEU A 175 5.47 -7.11 0.01
C LEU A 175 6.80 -6.34 -0.05
N VAL A 176 7.28 -5.90 1.12
CA VAL A 176 8.49 -5.09 1.25
C VAL A 176 9.51 -5.82 2.12
N PRO A 177 10.77 -6.00 1.69
CA PRO A 177 11.76 -6.75 2.46
C PRO A 177 12.32 -5.90 3.60
N LEU A 178 11.54 -5.77 4.68
CA LEU A 178 11.84 -5.01 5.88
C LEU A 178 11.72 -5.90 7.12
N HIS A 179 12.74 -5.83 7.97
CA HIS A 179 12.79 -6.43 9.29
C HIS A 179 12.61 -5.36 10.36
N PHE A 180 11.86 -5.65 11.42
CA PHE A 180 11.67 -4.73 12.55
C PHE A 180 12.30 -5.29 13.83
N ASP A 181 11.75 -6.35 14.45
CA ASP A 181 12.23 -6.85 15.76
C ASP A 181 12.26 -8.38 15.88
N GLY A 182 13.27 -9.03 15.30
CA GLY A 182 13.58 -10.45 15.55
C GLY A 182 12.58 -11.45 14.96
N ARG A 183 11.52 -10.99 14.28
CA ARG A 183 10.55 -11.82 13.57
C ARG A 183 10.40 -11.39 12.11
N GLY A 184 10.39 -12.37 11.22
CA GLY A 184 10.13 -12.18 9.79
C GLY A 184 11.17 -11.35 9.05
N SER A 185 11.00 -11.27 7.73
CA SER A 185 11.82 -10.47 6.82
C SER A 185 10.99 -9.68 5.82
N GLU A 186 9.66 -9.78 5.88
CA GLU A 186 8.74 -9.19 4.91
C GLU A 186 7.66 -8.37 5.60
N PHE A 187 7.50 -7.14 5.19
CA PHE A 187 6.50 -6.20 5.66
C PHE A 187 5.37 -6.10 4.62
N VAL A 188 4.15 -6.39 5.05
CA VAL A 188 2.97 -6.33 4.18
C VAL A 188 2.33 -4.95 4.29
N ILE A 189 2.08 -4.33 3.15
CA ILE A 189 1.36 -3.05 3.07
C ILE A 189 0.09 -3.26 2.26
N VAL A 190 -1.06 -2.94 2.84
CA VAL A 190 -2.37 -2.98 2.17
C VAL A 190 -2.73 -1.57 1.75
N ARG A 191 -2.99 -1.36 0.46
CA ARG A 191 -3.22 -0.03 -0.12
C ARG A 191 -4.66 0.11 -0.65
N PRO A 192 -5.66 0.23 0.22
CA PRO A 192 -7.04 0.41 -0.20
C PRO A 192 -7.22 1.82 -0.77
N ILE A 193 -7.71 1.95 -2.01
CA ILE A 193 -7.88 3.26 -2.65
C ILE A 193 -9.27 3.46 -3.26
N HIS A 194 -9.78 4.68 -3.13
CA HIS A 194 -10.84 5.22 -3.95
C HIS A 194 -10.23 6.06 -5.08
N SER A 195 -10.81 5.95 -6.27
CA SER A 195 -10.43 6.77 -7.42
C SER A 195 -11.59 6.92 -8.38
N GLU A 196 -11.81 8.14 -8.87
CA GLU A 196 -12.81 8.41 -9.91
C GLU A 196 -12.23 8.20 -11.33
N ARG A 197 -10.94 8.51 -11.54
CA ARG A 197 -10.31 8.55 -12.89
C ARG A 197 -8.84 8.09 -12.94
N ALA A 198 -8.34 7.37 -11.93
CA ALA A 198 -6.95 6.91 -11.77
C ALA A 198 -5.85 8.00 -11.72
N MET A 199 -6.13 9.24 -12.13
CA MET A 199 -5.21 10.38 -12.05
C MET A 199 -4.97 10.82 -10.61
N THR A 200 -6.04 10.81 -9.80
CA THR A 200 -6.00 11.05 -8.36
C THR A 200 -6.54 9.82 -7.62
N ALA A 201 -6.03 9.59 -6.41
CA ALA A 201 -6.54 8.52 -5.55
C ALA A 201 -6.46 8.95 -4.08
N THR A 202 -7.46 8.58 -3.31
CA THR A 202 -7.49 8.77 -1.86
C THR A 202 -7.50 7.42 -1.15
N PRO A 203 -6.87 7.31 0.03
CA PRO A 203 -6.96 6.10 0.85
C PRO A 203 -8.41 5.80 1.23
N ALA A 204 -8.81 4.53 1.13
CA ALA A 204 -10.11 4.04 1.53
C ALA A 204 -10.05 3.45 2.94
N ALA A 205 -10.94 3.90 3.82
CA ALA A 205 -11.03 3.35 5.18
C ALA A 205 -11.56 1.90 5.13
N LEU A 206 -10.94 1.02 5.91
CA LEU A 206 -11.42 -0.34 6.11
C LEU A 206 -12.21 -0.45 7.42
N PRO A 207 -13.28 -1.27 7.48
CA PRO A 207 -14.02 -1.53 8.71
C PRO A 207 -13.10 -2.08 9.81
N PRO A 208 -13.30 -1.70 11.09
CA PRO A 208 -12.49 -2.21 12.20
C PRO A 208 -12.42 -3.75 12.25
N ALA A 209 -13.56 -4.42 12.03
CA ALA A 209 -13.63 -5.88 12.01
C ALA A 209 -12.73 -6.50 10.92
N LEU A 210 -12.61 -5.85 9.77
CA LEU A 210 -11.70 -6.28 8.71
C LEU A 210 -10.24 -5.98 9.09
N LEU A 211 -9.94 -4.84 9.71
CA LEU A 211 -8.59 -4.53 10.19
C LEU A 211 -8.10 -5.59 11.19
N ASP A 212 -8.96 -6.02 12.11
CA ASP A 212 -8.66 -7.08 13.08
C ASP A 212 -8.43 -8.44 12.43
N GLU A 213 -9.25 -8.78 11.42
CA GLU A 213 -9.09 -9.98 10.61
C GLU A 213 -7.76 -9.99 9.84
N LEU A 214 -7.45 -8.91 9.11
CA LEU A 214 -6.19 -8.79 8.38
C LEU A 214 -5.00 -8.83 9.33
N ARG A 215 -5.07 -8.17 10.48
CA ARG A 215 -4.03 -8.20 11.51
C ARG A 215 -3.77 -9.63 11.98
N ARG A 216 -4.81 -10.38 12.32
CA ARG A 216 -4.69 -11.76 12.80
C ARG A 216 -4.11 -12.67 11.72
N ASP A 217 -4.66 -12.61 10.51
CA ASP A 217 -4.39 -13.60 9.48
C ASP A 217 -3.06 -13.32 8.75
N ILE A 218 -2.77 -12.06 8.41
CA ILE A 218 -1.52 -11.69 7.71
C ILE A 218 -0.30 -11.81 8.64
N LEU A 219 -0.40 -11.38 9.91
CA LEU A 219 0.73 -11.51 10.84
C LEU A 219 1.00 -12.97 11.25
N ALA A 220 0.06 -13.88 11.01
CA ALA A 220 0.27 -15.31 11.22
C ALA A 220 1.05 -15.97 10.06
N LEU A 221 1.17 -15.31 8.90
CA LEU A 221 1.91 -15.84 7.77
C LEU A 221 3.42 -15.96 8.10
N PRO A 222 4.07 -17.05 7.64
CA PRO A 222 5.49 -17.22 7.85
C PRO A 222 6.28 -16.09 7.16
N LYS A 223 7.38 -15.67 7.78
CA LYS A 223 8.28 -14.60 7.29
C LYS A 223 7.68 -13.17 7.34
N VAL A 224 6.41 -12.97 7.69
CA VAL A 224 5.85 -11.63 7.86
C VAL A 224 6.37 -11.00 9.17
N SER A 225 6.96 -9.81 9.06
CA SER A 225 7.52 -9.02 10.16
C SER A 225 6.56 -7.93 10.65
N GLY A 226 5.61 -7.52 9.82
CA GLY A 226 4.63 -6.50 10.15
C GLY A 226 3.58 -6.28 9.06
N LEU A 227 2.57 -5.48 9.41
CA LEU A 227 1.45 -5.12 8.55
C LEU A 227 1.15 -3.62 8.69
N ALA A 228 0.87 -2.94 7.58
CA ALA A 228 0.38 -1.58 7.60
C ALA A 228 -0.71 -1.31 6.54
N ILE A 229 -1.50 -0.28 6.79
CA ILE A 229 -2.41 0.32 5.80
C ILE A 229 -1.76 1.55 5.21
N ASP A 230 -1.76 1.67 3.88
CA ASP A 230 -1.27 2.85 3.22
C ASP A 230 -2.29 3.99 3.24
N VAL A 231 -1.90 5.11 3.86
CA VAL A 231 -2.72 6.31 4.04
C VAL A 231 -2.28 7.45 3.11
N THR A 232 -1.60 7.12 2.01
CA THR A 232 -1.05 8.08 1.04
C THR A 232 -1.99 8.35 -0.13
N THR A 233 -2.29 9.63 -0.36
CA THR A 233 -2.95 10.11 -1.60
C THR A 233 -2.06 9.98 -2.83
N LYS A 234 -2.67 9.98 -4.02
CA LYS A 234 -2.01 10.21 -5.30
C LYS A 234 -2.46 11.56 -5.85
N PRO A 235 -1.56 12.56 -6.03
CA PRO A 235 -0.18 12.64 -5.52
C PRO A 235 -0.10 12.76 -3.96
N PRO A 236 1.06 12.57 -3.31
CA PRO A 236 2.41 12.38 -3.89
C PRO A 236 2.77 10.92 -4.20
N GLY A 237 2.01 9.97 -3.69
CA GLY A 237 2.20 8.56 -4.00
C GLY A 237 1.70 8.19 -5.40
N THR A 238 1.89 6.94 -5.78
CA THR A 238 1.23 6.32 -6.94
C THR A 238 0.34 5.17 -6.49
N ILE A 239 -0.37 4.49 -7.41
CA ILE A 239 -1.24 3.36 -7.06
C ILE A 239 -0.42 2.17 -6.55
N GLU A 240 0.62 1.78 -7.30
CA GLU A 240 1.51 0.68 -6.94
C GLU A 240 2.71 1.21 -6.13
N TRP A 241 3.61 0.34 -5.66
CA TRP A 241 4.78 0.73 -4.86
C TRP A 241 6.13 0.53 -5.57
N GLU A 242 6.16 -0.42 -6.53
CA GLU A 242 7.30 -0.94 -7.34
C GLU A 242 8.58 -1.30 -6.58
#